data_AF-A0A914N7R0-F1
#
_entry.id   AF-A0A914N7R0-F1
#
_cell.length_a   1.000
_cell.length_b   1.000
_cell.length_c   1.000
_cell.angle_alpha   90.00
_cell.angle_beta   90.00
_cell.angle_gamma   90.00
#
_symmetry.space_group_name_H-M   'P 1'
#
loop_
_entity.id
_entity.type
_entity.pdbx_description
1 polymer ?
#
loop_
_entity_poly.entity_id
_entity_poly.type
_entity_poly.pdbx_seq_one_letter_code
_entity_poly.pdbx_strand_id
1 'polypeptide(L)'
;MPVFHTKVIESILEPVAQQVSRLVILHEEAEDGSAMPDLTKPVSAVSRAVDNLIKVGYETCNSSDDKILKQEMPPALQRVEVSSRLLEEACYLLKSDPYSSAARKKLIDGARGILQGTSQLLLCFDESEVRKIVRICRKVLDYLAVAEVIESMDDLNQFVKDITPWLTRMAKDVDARSAELTHQVHREILVRCTDSVKILSPILICAMKDLVTDHFVNDEFDND
;
A
#
# COMPACT_ATOMS: atom_id res chain seq x y z
N MET A 1 -5.00 16.42 11.76
CA MET A 1 -5.42 15.85 10.45
C MET A 1 -5.05 14.39 10.42
N PRO A 2 -5.80 13.53 9.73
CA PRO A 2 -5.35 12.17 9.46
C PRO A 2 -3.98 12.22 8.76
N VAL A 3 -3.02 11.44 9.23
CA VAL A 3 -1.68 11.35 8.64
C VAL A 3 -1.68 10.13 7.73
N PHE A 4 -1.68 10.36 6.42
CA PHE A 4 -1.60 9.30 5.42
C PHE A 4 -0.14 8.98 5.11
N HIS A 5 0.19 7.71 4.93
CA HIS A 5 1.58 7.27 4.79
C HIS A 5 2.12 7.34 3.35
N THR A 6 1.22 7.37 2.36
CA THR A 6 1.57 7.50 0.93
C THR A 6 0.80 8.63 0.28
N LYS A 7 1.43 9.26 -0.71
CA LYS A 7 0.85 10.36 -1.50
C LYS A 7 -0.43 9.92 -2.22
N VAL A 8 -0.49 8.66 -2.66
CA VAL A 8 -1.67 8.11 -3.34
C VAL A 8 -2.86 8.06 -2.37
N ILE A 9 -2.66 7.47 -1.19
CA ILE A 9 -3.71 7.41 -0.16
C ILE A 9 -4.16 8.81 0.26
N GLU A 10 -3.20 9.72 0.47
CA GLU A 10 -3.48 11.13 0.78
C GLU A 10 -4.33 11.79 -0.31
N SER A 11 -3.93 11.70 -1.57
CA SER A 11 -4.65 12.33 -2.69
C SER A 11 -6.08 11.80 -2.88
N ILE A 12 -6.34 10.54 -2.52
CA ILE A 12 -7.68 9.94 -2.59
C ILE A 12 -8.53 10.35 -1.38
N LEU A 13 -7.97 10.25 -0.16
CA LEU A 13 -8.76 10.38 1.07
C LEU A 13 -8.90 11.82 1.56
N GLU A 14 -7.94 12.70 1.30
CA GLU A 14 -8.00 14.11 1.74
C GLU A 14 -9.28 14.82 1.26
N PRO A 15 -9.65 14.83 -0.04
CA PRO A 15 -10.88 15.50 -0.48
C PRO A 15 -12.15 14.87 0.10
N VAL A 16 -12.14 13.55 0.32
CA VAL A 16 -13.28 12.82 0.91
C VAL A 16 -13.40 13.15 2.40
N ALA A 17 -12.29 13.14 3.14
CA ALA A 17 -12.24 13.48 4.55
C ALA A 17 -12.70 14.91 4.81
N GLN A 18 -12.33 15.87 3.95
CA GLN A 18 -12.81 17.25 4.03
C GLN A 18 -14.33 17.33 3.84
N GLN A 19 -14.92 16.57 2.90
CA GLN A 19 -16.37 16.55 2.70
C GLN A 19 -17.10 15.93 3.88
N VAL A 20 -16.60 14.83 4.43
CA VAL A 20 -17.17 14.19 5.63
C VAL A 20 -17.06 15.13 6.83
N SER A 21 -15.93 15.82 7.00
CA SER A 21 -15.74 16.79 8.09
C SER A 21 -16.75 17.94 7.99
N ARG A 22 -16.95 18.51 6.79
CA ARG A 22 -17.98 19.54 6.57
C ARG A 22 -19.38 19.04 6.89
N LEU A 23 -19.70 17.79 6.53
CA LEU A 23 -21.00 17.20 6.83
C LEU A 23 -21.23 17.04 8.34
N VAL A 24 -20.19 16.67 9.09
CA VAL A 24 -20.22 16.60 10.55
C VAL A 24 -20.45 17.98 11.16
N ILE A 25 -19.69 18.99 10.72
CA ILE A 25 -19.83 20.37 11.19
C ILE A 25 -21.26 20.88 10.91
N LEU A 26 -21.77 20.68 9.69
CA LEU A 26 -23.14 21.08 9.34
C LEU A 26 -24.19 20.39 10.20
N HIS A 27 -23.95 19.16 10.69
CA HIS A 27 -24.88 18.51 11.61
C HIS A 27 -24.82 19.08 13.01
N GLU A 28 -23.62 19.38 13.50
CA GLU A 28 -23.38 19.99 14.81
C GLU A 28 -23.94 21.42 14.85
N GLU A 29 -23.78 22.19 13.77
CA GLU A 29 -24.33 23.56 13.64
C GLU A 29 -25.85 23.56 13.37
N ALA A 30 -26.38 22.56 12.65
CA ALA A 30 -27.80 22.51 12.31
C ALA A 30 -28.71 21.89 13.38
N GLU A 31 -28.24 21.77 14.63
CA GLU A 31 -29.13 21.73 15.80
C GLU A 31 -30.03 23.00 15.88
N ASP A 32 -29.67 24.07 15.14
CA ASP A 32 -30.43 25.31 14.96
C ASP A 32 -31.67 25.20 14.03
N GLY A 33 -32.06 23.99 13.61
CA GLY A 33 -33.36 23.78 12.92
C GLY A 33 -33.40 24.16 11.43
N SER A 34 -32.25 24.18 10.73
CA SER A 34 -32.21 24.39 9.27
C SER A 34 -32.54 23.12 8.50
N ALA A 35 -33.39 23.16 7.46
CA ALA A 35 -33.76 22.00 6.64
C ALA A 35 -32.58 21.43 5.83
N MET A 36 -32.46 20.10 5.73
CA MET A 36 -31.50 19.49 4.80
C MET A 36 -31.94 19.64 3.34
N PRO A 37 -31.02 19.93 2.41
CA PRO A 37 -31.32 19.95 0.98
C PRO A 37 -31.61 18.54 0.44
N ASP A 38 -32.20 18.45 -0.76
CA ASP A 38 -32.41 17.17 -1.44
C ASP A 38 -31.06 16.53 -1.82
N LEU A 39 -30.79 15.36 -1.24
CA LEU A 39 -29.56 14.60 -1.44
C LEU A 39 -29.71 13.46 -2.46
N THR A 40 -30.86 13.32 -3.12
CA THR A 40 -31.15 12.17 -4.01
C THR A 40 -30.08 12.03 -5.09
N LYS A 41 -29.72 13.13 -5.76
CA LYS A 41 -28.69 13.14 -6.81
C LYS A 41 -27.27 12.85 -6.27
N PRO A 42 -26.76 13.57 -5.26
CA PRO A 42 -25.41 13.31 -4.76
C PRO A 42 -25.26 11.92 -4.15
N VAL A 43 -26.24 11.42 -3.38
CA VAL A 43 -26.19 10.08 -2.80
C VAL A 43 -26.22 9.00 -3.88
N SER A 44 -27.07 9.13 -4.90
CA SER A 44 -27.07 8.20 -6.04
C SER A 44 -25.74 8.18 -6.81
N ALA A 45 -25.04 9.31 -6.91
CA ALA A 45 -23.70 9.35 -7.50
C ALA A 45 -22.68 8.59 -6.63
N VAL A 46 -22.73 8.77 -5.31
CA VAL A 46 -21.89 8.03 -4.36
C VAL A 46 -22.16 6.53 -4.42
N SER A 47 -23.41 6.08 -4.42
CA SER A 47 -23.73 4.65 -4.48
C SER A 47 -23.17 3.99 -5.75
N ARG A 48 -23.32 4.63 -6.90
CA ARG A 48 -22.75 4.11 -8.15
C ARG A 48 -21.22 4.04 -8.12
N ALA A 49 -20.56 5.00 -7.47
CA ALA A 49 -19.11 4.95 -7.29
C ALA A 49 -18.70 3.81 -6.36
N VAL A 50 -19.47 3.58 -5.28
CA VAL A 50 -19.28 2.46 -4.36
C VAL A 50 -19.47 1.12 -5.06
N ASP A 51 -20.51 0.95 -5.88
CA ASP A 51 -20.74 -0.29 -6.63
C ASP A 51 -19.56 -0.65 -7.53
N ASN A 52 -19.02 0.37 -8.23
CA ASN A 52 -17.82 0.18 -9.05
C ASN A 52 -16.59 -0.18 -8.20
N LEU A 53 -16.40 0.50 -7.05
CA LEU A 53 -15.32 0.20 -6.12
C LEU A 53 -15.40 -1.23 -5.59
N ILE A 54 -16.61 -1.68 -5.21
CA ILE A 54 -16.87 -3.04 -4.73
C ILE A 54 -16.51 -4.06 -5.80
N LYS A 55 -17.00 -3.84 -7.03
CA LYS A 55 -16.71 -4.72 -8.16
C LYS A 55 -15.22 -4.84 -8.41
N VAL A 56 -14.51 -3.72 -8.58
CA VAL A 56 -13.06 -3.70 -8.84
C VAL A 56 -12.29 -4.28 -7.66
N GLY A 57 -12.72 -4.02 -6.42
CA GLY A 57 -12.12 -4.57 -5.22
C GLY A 57 -12.18 -6.09 -5.18
N TYR A 58 -13.35 -6.68 -5.43
CA TYR A 58 -13.49 -8.14 -5.48
C TYR A 58 -12.72 -8.76 -6.66
N GLU A 59 -12.71 -8.12 -7.84
CA GLU A 59 -11.90 -8.57 -8.98
C GLU A 59 -10.39 -8.58 -8.64
N THR A 60 -9.90 -7.54 -7.99
CA THR A 60 -8.50 -7.41 -7.52
C THR A 60 -8.18 -8.48 -6.48
N CYS A 61 -9.05 -8.67 -5.50
CA CYS A 61 -8.93 -9.70 -4.47
C CYS A 61 -8.86 -11.11 -5.08
N ASN A 62 -9.78 -11.43 -6.00
CA ASN A 62 -9.87 -12.77 -6.58
C ASN A 62 -8.68 -13.12 -7.49
N SER A 63 -8.15 -12.13 -8.22
CA SER A 63 -7.00 -12.29 -9.11
C SER A 63 -5.64 -12.26 -8.39
N SER A 64 -5.58 -11.87 -7.12
CA SER A 64 -4.33 -11.77 -6.37
C SER A 64 -3.85 -13.13 -5.82
N ASP A 65 -2.54 -13.36 -5.80
CA ASP A 65 -1.92 -14.49 -5.10
C ASP A 65 -1.65 -14.22 -3.61
N ASP A 66 -1.90 -12.98 -3.15
CA ASP A 66 -1.72 -12.60 -1.75
C ASP A 66 -2.92 -13.08 -0.89
N LYS A 67 -2.66 -14.11 -0.07
CA LYS A 67 -3.66 -14.69 0.85
C LYS A 67 -4.13 -13.70 1.92
N ILE A 68 -3.27 -12.78 2.36
CA ILE A 68 -3.62 -11.77 3.36
C ILE A 68 -4.57 -10.77 2.73
N LEU A 69 -4.26 -10.29 1.52
CA LEU A 69 -5.15 -9.40 0.77
C LEU A 69 -6.53 -10.04 0.55
N LYS A 70 -6.55 -11.33 0.19
CA LYS A 70 -7.78 -12.12 0.01
C LYS A 70 -8.66 -12.21 1.25
N GLN A 71 -8.06 -12.14 2.44
CA GLN A 71 -8.76 -12.21 3.71
C GLN A 71 -9.21 -10.83 4.21
N GLU A 72 -8.37 -9.81 4.04
CA GLU A 72 -8.56 -8.51 4.67
C GLU A 72 -9.35 -7.51 3.82
N MET A 73 -9.28 -7.64 2.49
CA MET A 73 -10.01 -6.75 1.58
C MET A 73 -11.54 -6.91 1.66
N PRO A 74 -12.13 -8.12 1.71
CA PRO A 74 -13.59 -8.28 1.71
C PRO A 74 -14.31 -7.57 2.88
N PRO A 75 -13.84 -7.64 4.14
CA PRO A 75 -14.45 -6.87 5.24
C PRO A 75 -14.46 -5.34 5.00
N ALA A 76 -13.41 -4.80 4.36
CA ALA A 76 -13.36 -3.37 4.02
C ALA A 76 -14.41 -3.02 2.96
N LEU A 77 -14.54 -3.83 1.90
CA LEU A 77 -15.55 -3.65 0.85
C LEU A 77 -16.98 -3.75 1.40
N GLN A 78 -17.25 -4.75 2.26
CA GLN A 78 -18.54 -4.90 2.93
C GLN A 78 -18.90 -3.68 3.79
N ARG A 79 -17.91 -3.10 4.49
CA ARG A 79 -18.13 -1.87 5.25
C ARG A 79 -18.55 -0.72 4.33
N VAL A 80 -17.88 -0.52 3.19
CA VAL A 80 -18.26 0.53 2.23
C VAL A 80 -19.67 0.29 1.70
N GLU A 81 -20.01 -0.95 1.36
CA GLU A 81 -21.34 -1.33 0.88
C GLU A 81 -22.46 -1.00 1.89
N VAL A 82 -22.31 -1.45 3.14
CA VAL A 82 -23.26 -1.17 4.21
C VAL A 82 -23.40 0.33 4.45
N SER A 83 -22.28 1.07 4.41
CA SER A 83 -22.27 2.51 4.61
C SER A 83 -22.97 3.26 3.47
N SER A 84 -22.88 2.77 2.24
CA SER A 84 -23.63 3.31 1.10
C SER A 84 -25.14 3.12 1.26
N ARG A 85 -25.58 1.94 1.73
CA ARG A 85 -27.00 1.69 2.02
C ARG A 85 -27.53 2.62 3.13
N LEU A 86 -26.72 2.89 4.16
CA LEU A 86 -27.06 3.87 5.19
C LEU A 86 -27.27 5.27 4.62
N LEU A 87 -26.45 5.70 3.65
CA LEU A 87 -26.65 6.99 2.97
C LEU A 87 -27.95 7.05 2.18
N GLU A 88 -28.30 5.98 1.47
CA GLU A 88 -29.55 5.89 0.71
C GLU A 88 -30.78 5.94 1.61
N GLU A 89 -30.75 5.17 2.71
CA GLU A 89 -31.80 5.18 3.71
C GLU A 89 -31.93 6.55 4.37
N ALA A 90 -30.81 7.20 4.71
CA ALA A 90 -30.82 8.56 5.25
C ALA A 90 -31.41 9.57 4.26
N CYS A 91 -31.04 9.46 2.98
CA CYS A 91 -31.57 10.31 1.91
C CYS A 91 -33.08 10.15 1.74
N TYR A 92 -33.59 8.92 1.79
CA TYR A 92 -35.02 8.64 1.70
C TYR A 92 -35.80 9.26 2.87
N LEU A 93 -35.28 9.13 4.09
CA LEU A 93 -35.87 9.73 5.28
C LEU A 93 -35.86 11.27 5.22
N LEU A 94 -34.74 11.88 4.84
CA LEU A 94 -34.60 13.33 4.72
C LEU A 94 -35.48 13.94 3.62
N LYS A 95 -35.83 13.16 2.60
CA LYS A 95 -36.79 13.59 1.56
C LYS A 95 -38.20 13.75 2.12
N SER A 96 -38.58 12.92 3.10
CA SER A 96 -39.90 12.95 3.74
C SER A 96 -39.93 13.94 4.91
N ASP A 97 -38.86 14.00 5.69
CA ASP A 97 -38.67 14.94 6.81
C ASP A 97 -37.26 15.56 6.78
N PRO A 98 -37.10 16.75 6.17
CA PRO A 98 -35.82 17.45 6.08
C PRO A 98 -35.22 17.86 7.43
N TYR A 99 -35.98 17.82 8.51
CA TYR A 99 -35.56 18.23 9.86
C TYR A 99 -35.21 17.02 10.75
N SER A 100 -35.35 15.80 10.24
CA SER A 100 -35.09 14.58 11.01
C SER A 100 -33.63 14.48 11.49
N SER A 101 -33.42 14.64 12.80
CA SER A 101 -32.11 14.48 13.44
C SER A 101 -31.59 13.04 13.31
N ALA A 102 -32.48 12.05 13.42
CA ALA A 102 -32.15 10.64 13.23
C ALA A 102 -31.62 10.35 11.81
N ALA A 103 -32.25 10.93 10.79
CA ALA A 103 -31.80 10.75 9.41
C ALA A 103 -30.45 11.44 9.13
N ARG A 104 -30.19 12.62 9.73
CA ARG A 104 -28.87 13.28 9.65
C ARG A 104 -27.77 12.47 10.29
N LYS A 105 -28.03 11.91 11.48
CA LYS A 105 -27.07 11.02 12.14
C LYS A 105 -26.73 9.83 11.24
N LYS A 106 -27.74 9.22 10.63
CA LYS A 106 -27.56 8.10 9.69
C LYS A 106 -26.75 8.49 8.45
N LEU A 107 -26.95 9.70 7.93
CA LEU A 107 -26.18 10.26 6.83
C LEU A 107 -24.69 10.39 7.20
N ILE A 108 -24.40 10.90 8.40
CA ILE A 108 -23.02 11.06 8.89
C ILE A 108 -22.36 9.72 9.14
N ASP A 109 -23.08 8.79 9.77
CA ASP A 109 -22.58 7.44 10.03
C ASP A 109 -22.26 6.72 8.71
N GLY A 110 -23.13 6.86 7.70
CA GLY A 110 -22.85 6.38 6.34
C GLY A 110 -21.63 7.04 5.71
N ALA A 111 -21.51 8.37 5.78
CA ALA A 111 -20.39 9.09 5.19
C ALA A 111 -19.05 8.74 5.86
N ARG A 112 -19.02 8.65 7.20
CA ARG A 112 -17.87 8.19 7.99
C ARG A 112 -17.53 6.75 7.67
N GLY A 113 -18.53 5.89 7.55
CA GLY A 113 -18.36 4.48 7.21
C GLY A 113 -17.72 4.27 5.83
N ILE A 114 -18.13 5.05 4.82
CA ILE A 114 -17.49 5.04 3.49
C ILE A 114 -16.03 5.49 3.57
N LEU A 115 -15.74 6.61 4.26
CA LEU A 115 -14.37 7.09 4.42
C LEU A 115 -13.48 6.05 5.11
N GLN A 116 -13.97 5.46 6.21
CA GLN A 116 -13.24 4.42 6.95
C GLN A 116 -13.03 3.16 6.13
N GLY A 117 -14.08 2.66 5.46
CA GLY A 117 -13.99 1.47 4.61
C GLY A 117 -13.04 1.68 3.43
N THR A 118 -13.07 2.85 2.81
CA THR A 118 -12.15 3.22 1.71
C THR A 118 -10.72 3.32 2.22
N SER A 119 -10.51 3.92 3.39
CA SER A 119 -9.19 3.98 4.03
C SER A 119 -8.62 2.60 4.29
N GLN A 120 -9.42 1.71 4.91
CA GLN A 120 -9.01 0.32 5.16
C GLN A 120 -8.71 -0.43 3.86
N LEU A 121 -9.54 -0.26 2.83
CA LEU A 121 -9.33 -0.87 1.52
C LEU A 121 -7.98 -0.47 0.90
N LEU A 122 -7.69 0.83 0.91
CA LEU A 122 -6.43 1.36 0.38
C LEU A 122 -5.23 0.87 1.19
N LEU A 123 -5.35 0.76 2.52
CA LEU A 123 -4.31 0.22 3.38
C LEU A 123 -4.04 -1.26 3.10
N CYS A 124 -5.09 -2.10 2.99
CA CYS A 124 -4.92 -3.52 2.64
C CYS A 124 -4.18 -3.69 1.31
N PHE A 125 -4.50 -2.84 0.32
CA PHE A 125 -3.81 -2.84 -0.97
C PHE A 125 -2.34 -2.40 -0.83
N ASP A 126 -2.08 -1.30 -0.13
CA ASP A 126 -0.74 -0.77 0.12
C ASP A 126 0.17 -1.80 0.81
N GLU A 127 -0.35 -2.49 1.83
CA GLU A 127 0.39 -3.53 2.52
C GLU A 127 0.70 -4.73 1.62
N SER A 128 -0.20 -5.08 0.69
CA SER A 128 0.07 -6.11 -0.33
C SER A 128 1.25 -5.71 -1.23
N GLU A 129 1.32 -4.45 -1.65
CA GLU A 129 2.46 -3.94 -2.43
C GLU A 129 3.75 -3.97 -1.61
N VAL A 130 3.71 -3.55 -0.35
CA VAL A 130 4.87 -3.64 0.56
C VAL A 130 5.33 -5.08 0.73
N ARG A 131 4.42 -6.05 0.88
CA ARG A 131 4.75 -7.48 0.98
C ARG A 131 5.43 -8.00 -0.30
N LYS A 132 5.15 -7.45 -1.48
CA LYS A 132 5.88 -7.80 -2.72
C LYS A 132 7.33 -7.30 -2.66
N ILE A 133 7.54 -6.06 -2.24
CA ILE A 133 8.89 -5.47 -2.09
C ILE A 133 9.71 -6.27 -1.07
N VAL A 134 9.14 -6.55 0.10
CA VAL A 134 9.82 -7.32 1.17
C VAL A 134 10.21 -8.72 0.68
N ARG A 135 9.38 -9.38 -0.13
CA ARG A 135 9.73 -10.68 -0.74
C ARG A 135 10.97 -10.59 -1.62
N ILE A 136 11.11 -9.50 -2.38
CA ILE A 136 12.29 -9.28 -3.25
C ILE A 136 13.54 -9.01 -2.39
N CYS A 137 13.42 -8.18 -1.35
CA CYS A 137 14.54 -7.96 -0.42
C CYS A 137 14.98 -9.27 0.26
N ARG A 138 14.04 -10.13 0.66
CA ARG A 138 14.35 -11.45 1.21
C ARG A 138 15.07 -12.34 0.19
N LYS A 139 14.67 -12.30 -1.09
CA LYS A 139 15.38 -13.04 -2.13
C LYS A 139 16.84 -12.60 -2.26
N VAL A 140 17.12 -11.31 -2.20
CA VAL A 140 18.51 -10.81 -2.17
C VAL A 140 19.27 -11.37 -0.96
N LEU A 141 18.66 -11.36 0.23
CA LEU A 141 19.28 -11.94 1.43
C LEU A 141 19.53 -13.45 1.29
N ASP A 142 18.57 -14.21 0.75
CA ASP A 142 18.71 -15.65 0.49
C ASP A 142 19.90 -15.92 -0.45
N TYR A 143 20.08 -15.11 -1.51
CA TYR A 143 21.24 -15.23 -2.40
C TYR A 143 22.54 -14.87 -1.70
N LEU A 144 22.58 -13.77 -0.92
CA LEU A 144 23.79 -13.35 -0.20
C LEU A 144 24.27 -14.43 0.79
N ALA A 145 23.38 -15.25 1.35
CA ALA A 145 23.77 -16.38 2.20
C ALA A 145 24.60 -17.44 1.45
N VAL A 146 24.43 -17.56 0.12
CA VAL A 146 25.22 -18.49 -0.72
C VAL A 146 26.64 -17.97 -0.97
N ALA A 147 26.91 -16.68 -0.71
CA ALA A 147 28.21 -16.07 -1.00
C ALA A 147 29.37 -16.74 -0.24
N GLU A 148 29.11 -17.35 0.92
CA GLU A 148 30.14 -17.96 1.79
C GLU A 148 30.67 -19.31 1.29
N VAL A 149 29.96 -19.98 0.37
CA VAL A 149 30.32 -21.33 -0.14
C VAL A 149 30.83 -21.32 -1.57
N ILE A 150 31.16 -20.15 -2.12
CA ILE A 150 31.64 -20.01 -3.49
C ILE A 150 33.16 -20.22 -3.52
N GLU A 151 33.58 -21.29 -4.20
CA GLU A 151 34.98 -21.74 -4.24
C GLU A 151 35.58 -21.69 -5.65
N SER A 152 34.78 -21.46 -6.69
CA SER A 152 35.24 -21.45 -8.09
C SER A 152 34.81 -20.20 -8.86
N MET A 153 35.54 -19.88 -9.94
CA MET A 153 35.22 -18.74 -10.80
C MET A 153 33.90 -18.97 -11.55
N ASP A 154 33.58 -20.22 -11.90
CA ASP A 154 32.33 -20.58 -12.56
C ASP A 154 31.13 -20.39 -11.61
N ASP A 155 31.26 -20.79 -10.35
CA ASP A 155 30.23 -20.56 -9.33
C ASP A 155 30.04 -19.07 -9.05
N LEU A 156 31.13 -18.30 -8.97
CA LEU A 156 31.07 -16.85 -8.83
C LEU A 156 30.34 -16.21 -10.02
N ASN A 157 30.67 -16.61 -11.25
CA ASN A 157 30.00 -16.11 -12.45
C ASN A 157 28.50 -16.43 -12.43
N GLN A 158 28.11 -17.62 -11.96
CA GLN A 158 26.72 -18.01 -11.84
C GLN A 158 26.00 -17.20 -10.74
N PHE A 159 26.61 -17.05 -9.57
CA PHE A 159 26.11 -16.22 -8.49
C PHE A 159 25.84 -14.78 -8.94
N VAL A 160 26.80 -14.16 -9.63
CA VAL A 160 26.65 -12.78 -10.15
C VAL A 160 25.49 -12.69 -11.13
N LYS A 161 25.35 -13.66 -12.05
CA LYS A 161 24.22 -13.73 -13.00
C LYS A 161 22.87 -13.83 -12.29
N ASP A 162 22.81 -14.60 -11.20
CA ASP A 162 21.57 -14.85 -10.48
C ASP A 162 21.17 -13.69 -9.56
N ILE A 163 22.12 -13.09 -8.83
CA ILE A 163 21.82 -12.03 -7.84
C ILE A 163 21.60 -10.65 -8.48
N THR A 164 22.26 -10.34 -9.60
CA THR A 164 22.21 -9.00 -10.24
C THR A 164 20.78 -8.56 -10.60
N PRO A 165 19.92 -9.41 -11.21
CA PRO A 165 18.53 -9.05 -11.48
C PRO A 165 17.74 -8.74 -10.20
N TRP A 166 17.99 -9.45 -9.10
CA TRP A 166 17.30 -9.22 -7.82
C TRP A 166 17.74 -7.94 -7.15
N LEU A 167 19.04 -7.62 -7.15
CA LEU A 167 19.56 -6.34 -6.66
C LEU A 167 19.00 -5.16 -7.45
N THR A 168 18.98 -5.29 -8.78
CA THR A 168 18.42 -4.26 -9.67
C THR A 168 16.92 -4.05 -9.40
N ARG A 169 16.16 -5.14 -9.29
CA ARG A 169 14.73 -5.08 -9.00
C ARG A 169 14.46 -4.52 -7.60
N MET A 170 15.18 -4.96 -6.59
CA MET A 170 15.07 -4.47 -5.22
C MET A 170 15.31 -2.96 -5.17
N ALA A 171 16.39 -2.47 -5.77
CA ALA A 171 16.71 -1.06 -5.83
C ALA A 171 15.58 -0.25 -6.48
N LYS A 172 15.09 -0.70 -7.65
CA LYS A 172 13.99 -0.05 -8.37
C LYS A 172 12.71 0.01 -7.52
N ASP A 173 12.32 -1.09 -6.90
CA ASP A 173 11.06 -1.20 -6.16
C ASP A 173 11.11 -0.39 -4.85
N VAL A 174 12.26 -0.36 -4.17
CA VAL A 174 12.48 0.47 -2.97
C VAL A 174 12.56 1.96 -3.33
N ASP A 175 13.24 2.32 -4.43
CA ASP A 175 13.31 3.70 -4.91
C ASP A 175 11.92 4.24 -5.24
N ALA A 176 11.11 3.44 -5.98
CA ALA A 176 9.72 3.78 -6.29
C ALA A 176 8.88 3.95 -5.01
N ARG A 177 9.00 3.02 -4.06
CA ARG A 177 8.29 3.12 -2.77
C ARG A 177 8.67 4.37 -2.00
N SER A 178 9.95 4.70 -1.94
CA SER A 178 10.43 5.89 -1.22
C SER A 178 9.84 7.20 -1.78
N ALA A 179 9.65 7.25 -3.10
CA ALA A 179 9.08 8.40 -3.79
C ALA A 179 7.59 8.61 -3.45
N GLU A 180 6.87 7.56 -3.07
CA GLU A 180 5.45 7.60 -2.68
C GLU A 180 5.22 7.97 -1.21
N LEU A 181 6.21 7.75 -0.33
CA LEU A 181 6.04 8.02 1.11
C LEU A 181 5.87 9.51 1.39
N THR A 182 4.95 9.86 2.29
CA THR A 182 4.76 11.24 2.78
C THR A 182 5.78 11.61 3.85
N HIS A 183 6.16 10.64 4.70
CA HIS A 183 7.08 10.86 5.81
C HIS A 183 8.54 10.93 5.34
N GLN A 184 9.11 12.14 5.35
CA GLN A 184 10.45 12.42 4.82
C GLN A 184 11.55 11.56 5.45
N VAL A 185 11.54 11.38 6.78
CA VAL A 185 12.54 10.60 7.49
C VAL A 185 12.58 9.14 6.99
N HIS A 186 11.42 8.54 6.73
CA HIS A 186 11.37 7.17 6.20
C HIS A 186 11.92 7.08 4.78
N ARG A 187 11.61 8.07 3.94
CA ARG A 187 12.17 8.16 2.59
C ARG A 187 13.69 8.23 2.61
N GLU A 188 14.26 9.12 3.42
CA GLU A 188 15.71 9.31 3.54
C GLU A 188 16.42 8.04 4.02
N ILE A 189 15.82 7.32 4.98
CA ILE A 189 16.35 6.02 5.44
C ILE A 189 16.39 5.02 4.27
N LEU A 190 15.30 4.85 3.53
CA LEU A 190 15.22 3.90 2.42
C LEU A 190 16.22 4.23 1.31
N VAL A 191 16.35 5.51 0.94
CA VAL A 191 17.30 5.97 -0.08
C VAL A 191 18.73 5.65 0.35
N ARG A 192 19.11 6.07 1.56
CA ARG A 192 20.46 5.82 2.10
C ARG A 192 20.80 4.33 2.16
N CYS A 193 19.87 3.49 2.63
CA CYS A 193 20.06 2.05 2.69
C CYS A 193 20.22 1.44 1.28
N THR A 194 19.41 1.89 0.32
CA THR A 194 19.48 1.41 -1.06
C THR A 194 20.78 1.82 -1.74
N ASP A 195 21.25 3.04 -1.52
CA ASP A 195 22.55 3.52 -2.03
C ASP A 195 23.71 2.74 -1.43
N SER A 196 23.63 2.40 -0.13
CA SER A 196 24.63 1.55 0.51
C SER A 196 24.71 0.17 -0.15
N VAL A 197 23.56 -0.45 -0.47
CA VAL A 197 23.54 -1.74 -1.19
C VAL A 197 24.13 -1.59 -2.59
N LYS A 198 23.80 -0.52 -3.33
CA LYS A 198 24.35 -0.25 -4.67
C LYS A 198 25.87 -0.12 -4.65
N ILE A 199 26.43 0.50 -3.61
CA ILE A 199 27.89 0.67 -3.42
C ILE A 199 28.56 -0.64 -2.99
N LEU A 200 27.98 -1.36 -2.03
CA LEU A 200 28.60 -2.55 -1.44
C LEU A 200 28.51 -3.79 -2.34
N SER A 201 27.50 -3.88 -3.21
CA SER A 201 27.32 -5.03 -4.11
C SER A 201 28.54 -5.30 -5.02
N PRO A 202 29.09 -4.32 -5.77
CA PRO A 202 30.30 -4.56 -6.57
C PRO A 202 31.54 -4.83 -5.71
N ILE A 203 31.65 -4.21 -4.53
CA ILE A 203 32.77 -4.45 -3.61
C ILE A 203 32.78 -5.90 -3.13
N LEU A 204 31.61 -6.44 -2.77
CA LEU A 204 31.45 -7.84 -2.40
C LEU A 204 31.88 -8.77 -3.55
N ILE A 205 31.43 -8.51 -4.78
CA ILE A 205 31.78 -9.32 -5.95
C ILE A 205 33.30 -9.30 -6.19
N CYS A 206 33.95 -8.13 -6.07
CA CYS A 206 35.40 -8.03 -6.17
C CYS A 206 36.11 -8.83 -5.08
N ALA A 207 35.68 -8.71 -3.82
CA ALA A 207 36.29 -9.46 -2.71
C ALA A 207 36.15 -10.98 -2.89
N MET A 208 35.00 -11.45 -3.37
CA MET A 208 34.79 -12.87 -3.69
C MET A 208 35.70 -13.34 -4.84
N LYS A 209 35.88 -12.49 -5.86
CA LYS A 209 36.79 -12.78 -6.98
C LYS A 209 38.23 -12.94 -6.51
N ASP A 210 38.69 -12.03 -5.66
CA ASP A 210 40.05 -12.06 -5.11
C ASP A 210 40.25 -13.35 -4.28
N LEU A 211 39.29 -13.68 -3.41
CA LEU A 211 39.31 -14.91 -2.60
C LEU A 211 39.41 -16.19 -3.45
N VAL A 212 38.54 -16.32 -4.46
CA VAL A 212 38.54 -17.48 -5.36
C VAL A 212 39.86 -17.57 -6.13
N THR A 213 40.41 -16.44 -6.57
CA THR A 213 41.67 -16.42 -7.32
C THR A 213 42.86 -16.84 -6.45
N ASP A 214 42.92 -16.39 -5.21
CA ASP A 214 43.99 -16.76 -4.26
C ASP A 214 43.94 -18.25 -3.88
N HIS A 215 42.74 -18.85 -3.79
CA HIS A 215 42.60 -20.29 -3.56
C HIS A 215 43.23 -21.13 -4.69
N PHE A 216 43.01 -20.75 -5.94
CA PHE A 216 43.63 -21.43 -7.10
C PHE A 216 45.16 -21.33 -7.09
N VAL A 217 45.72 -20.18 -6.69
CA VAL A 217 47.16 -20.00 -6.66
C VAL A 217 47.81 -20.89 -5.58
N ASN A 218 47.19 -21.03 -4.40
CA ASN A 218 47.74 -21.87 -3.34
C ASN A 218 47.67 -23.38 -3.67
N ASP A 219 46.61 -23.85 -4.35
CA ASP A 219 46.51 -25.26 -4.78
C ASP A 219 47.55 -25.65 -5.85
N GLU A 220 48.03 -24.69 -6.66
CA GLU A 220 49.13 -24.94 -7.60
C GLU A 220 50.49 -25.07 -6.89
N PHE A 221 50.71 -24.40 -5.75
CA PHE A 221 51.97 -24.47 -4.99
C PHE A 221 52.07 -25.66 -4.03
N ASP A 222 50.95 -26.24 -3.59
CA ASP A 222 50.93 -27.44 -2.72
C ASP A 222 51.05 -28.76 -3.50
N ASN A 223 51.00 -28.72 -4.84
CA ASN A 223 51.14 -29.89 -5.72
C ASN A 223 52.55 -30.07 -6.33
N ASP A 224 53.53 -29.23 -5.96
CA ASP A 224 54.96 -29.34 -6.32
C ASP A 224 55.83 -29.75 -5.12
#